data_AF-A0A6I9ZKJ9-F1
#
_entry.id   AF-A0A6I9ZKJ9-F1
#
_cell.length_a   1.000
_cell.length_b   1.000
_cell.length_c   1.000
_cell.angle_alpha   90.00
_cell.angle_beta   90.00
_cell.angle_gamma   90.00
#
_symmetry.space_group_name_H-M   'P 1'
#
loop_
_entity.id
_entity.type
_entity.pdbx_description
1 polymer ?
#
loop_
_entity_poly.entity_id
_entity_poly.type
_entity_poly.pdbx_seq_one_letter_code
_entity_poly.pdbx_strand_id
1 'polypeptide(L)'
;MGRKRLITDSYPVVKRREGPAGHSKGELAPELGEEPQPLSVDEAELELLRQFDLAWQYGPCTGITRLQRWHRAEQMGLEPPAEVRQVLQTHPGDPRFQYSLWHVYPL
;
A
#
# COMPACT_ATOMS: atom_id res chain seq x y z
N MET A 1 -15.25 20.25 -39.34
CA MET A 1 -14.27 19.85 -38.31
C MET A 1 -14.96 18.94 -37.30
N GLY A 2 -14.65 17.64 -37.32
CA GLY A 2 -15.28 16.66 -36.42
C GLY A 2 -14.69 16.74 -35.01
N ARG A 3 -15.55 16.67 -33.99
CA ARG A 3 -15.10 16.56 -32.59
C ARG A 3 -14.48 15.18 -32.38
N LYS A 4 -13.28 15.17 -31.78
CA LYS A 4 -12.54 13.95 -31.42
C LYS A 4 -13.28 13.28 -30.26
N ARG A 5 -13.59 11.99 -30.37
CA ARG A 5 -14.21 11.22 -29.28
C ARG A 5 -13.28 11.21 -28.07
N LEU A 6 -13.81 11.50 -26.89
CA LEU A 6 -13.09 11.44 -25.63
C LEU A 6 -13.15 10.03 -25.06
N ILE A 7 -12.19 9.66 -24.21
CA ILE A 7 -12.17 8.36 -23.52
C ILE A 7 -13.47 8.14 -22.73
N THR A 8 -14.08 9.23 -22.24
CA THR A 8 -15.35 9.24 -21.51
C THR A 8 -16.57 8.88 -22.36
N ASP A 9 -16.50 8.99 -23.69
CA ASP A 9 -17.61 8.65 -24.59
C ASP A 9 -17.83 7.12 -24.71
N SER A 10 -16.92 6.30 -24.17
CA SER A 10 -17.00 4.84 -24.24
C SER A 10 -17.78 4.22 -23.08
N TYR A 11 -18.06 4.98 -22.02
CA TYR A 11 -18.73 4.46 -20.83
C TYR A 11 -20.21 4.87 -20.84
N PRO A 12 -21.15 3.93 -20.63
CA PRO A 12 -22.57 4.26 -20.58
C PRO A 12 -22.85 5.10 -19.33
N VAL A 13 -23.48 6.26 -19.52
CA VAL A 13 -24.00 7.07 -18.42
C VAL A 13 -25.22 6.37 -17.84
N VAL A 14 -25.04 5.68 -16.71
CA VAL A 14 -26.14 5.07 -15.98
C VAL A 14 -26.81 6.15 -15.13
N LYS A 15 -27.96 6.65 -15.59
CA LYS A 15 -28.81 7.56 -14.81
C LYS A 15 -29.38 6.77 -13.63
N ARG A 16 -28.90 7.05 -12.41
CA ARG A 16 -29.52 6.55 -11.18
C ARG A 16 -30.96 7.04 -11.16
N ARG A 17 -31.92 6.12 -11.02
CA ARG A 17 -33.32 6.49 -10.75
C ARG A 17 -33.36 7.02 -9.32
N GLU A 18 -33.72 8.29 -9.15
CA GLU A 18 -34.07 8.85 -7.85
C GLU A 18 -35.38 8.17 -7.40
N GLY A 19 -35.25 7.18 -6.52
CA GLY A 19 -36.37 6.61 -5.76
C GLY A 19 -36.77 7.52 -4.60
N PRO A 20 -37.99 7.38 -4.07
CA PRO A 20 -38.53 8.29 -3.06
C PRO A 20 -37.77 8.20 -1.73
N ALA A 21 -37.73 9.33 -1.02
CA ALA A 21 -37.11 9.49 0.30
C ALA A 21 -37.69 8.49 1.31
N GLY A 22 -36.82 7.66 1.89
CA GLY A 22 -37.12 6.75 2.98
C GLY A 22 -35.92 6.68 3.92
N HIS A 23 -36.10 7.17 5.14
CA HIS A 23 -35.11 7.12 6.21
C HIS A 23 -34.65 5.68 6.45
N SER A 24 -33.36 5.43 6.33
CA SER A 24 -32.67 4.60 7.30
C SER A 24 -31.33 5.26 7.57
N LYS A 25 -31.22 5.73 8.82
CA LYS A 25 -29.99 6.07 9.51
C LYS A 25 -29.03 4.90 9.31
N GLY A 26 -28.23 4.96 8.24
CA GLY A 26 -27.07 4.11 8.09
C GLY A 26 -26.07 4.58 9.12
N GLU A 27 -26.11 3.94 10.28
CA GLU A 27 -25.05 3.98 11.27
C GLU A 27 -23.71 4.00 10.52
N LEU A 28 -23.01 5.13 10.61
CA LEU A 28 -21.56 5.12 10.52
C LEU A 28 -21.12 4.01 11.48
N ALA A 29 -20.55 2.96 10.92
CA ALA A 29 -19.93 1.89 11.68
C ALA A 29 -19.11 2.57 12.80
N PRO A 30 -19.23 2.09 14.04
CA PRO A 30 -18.65 2.77 15.18
C PRO A 30 -17.17 3.02 14.87
N GLU A 31 -16.76 4.26 15.09
CA GLU A 31 -15.37 4.64 15.35
C GLU A 31 -14.90 3.68 16.45
N LEU A 32 -14.40 2.52 16.05
CA LEU A 32 -13.67 1.62 16.91
C LEU A 32 -12.39 2.41 17.19
N GLY A 33 -12.43 3.14 18.30
CA GLY A 33 -11.24 3.49 19.03
C GLY A 33 -10.51 2.19 19.35
N GLU A 34 -9.75 1.70 18.38
CA GLU A 34 -8.61 0.86 18.65
C GLU A 34 -7.61 1.77 19.35
N GLU A 35 -7.80 1.89 20.67
CA GLU A 35 -6.66 2.16 21.54
C GLU A 35 -5.55 1.22 21.05
N PRO A 36 -4.38 1.75 20.64
CA PRO A 36 -3.33 0.91 20.08
C PRO A 36 -2.95 -0.11 21.14
N GLN A 37 -3.46 -1.34 20.98
CA GLN A 37 -2.92 -2.51 21.64
C GLN A 37 -1.42 -2.47 21.37
N PRO A 38 -0.56 -2.70 22.38
CA PRO A 38 0.87 -2.73 22.16
C PRO A 38 1.12 -3.85 21.13
N LEU A 39 1.35 -3.44 19.89
CA LEU A 39 1.74 -4.34 18.82
C LEU A 39 2.96 -5.09 19.31
N SER A 40 2.99 -6.39 19.07
CA SER A 40 4.22 -7.15 19.28
C SER A 40 5.36 -6.49 18.50
N VAL A 41 6.60 -6.63 18.98
CA VAL A 41 7.78 -6.03 18.33
C VAL A 41 7.81 -6.40 16.84
N ASP A 42 7.52 -7.66 16.52
CA ASP A 42 7.43 -8.17 15.16
C ASP A 42 6.34 -7.47 14.32
N GLU A 43 5.17 -7.18 14.88
CA GLU A 43 4.10 -6.49 14.16
C GLU A 43 4.48 -5.04 13.84
N ALA A 44 5.13 -4.34 14.77
CA ALA A 44 5.62 -2.99 14.54
C ALA A 44 6.71 -2.95 13.44
N GLU A 45 7.63 -3.93 13.44
CA GLU A 45 8.64 -4.07 12.39
C GLU A 45 8.02 -4.39 11.03
N LEU A 46 7.02 -5.28 10.98
CA LEU A 46 6.31 -5.59 9.74
C LEU A 46 5.54 -4.38 9.20
N GLU A 47 4.98 -3.55 10.08
CA GLU A 47 4.27 -2.33 9.71
C GLU A 47 5.24 -1.27 9.15
N LEU A 48 6.44 -1.14 9.72
CA LEU A 48 7.53 -0.32 9.14
C LEU A 48 7.88 -0.80 7.71
N LEU A 49 8.04 -2.11 7.51
CA LEU A 49 8.35 -2.68 6.20
C LEU A 49 7.20 -2.50 5.20
N ARG A 50 5.95 -2.57 5.67
CA ARG A 50 4.74 -2.28 4.87
C ARG A 50 4.75 -0.84 4.38
N GLN A 51 5.04 0.12 5.25
CA GLN A 51 5.15 1.54 4.89
C GLN A 51 6.26 1.77 3.87
N PHE A 52 7.41 1.11 4.05
CA PHE A 52 8.48 1.15 3.06
C PHE A 52 8.02 0.60 1.70
N ASP A 53 7.29 -0.51 1.65
CA ASP A 53 6.74 -1.09 0.41
C ASP A 53 5.81 -0.14 -0.34
N LEU A 54 5.02 0.65 0.39
CA LEU A 54 4.07 1.63 -0.16
C LEU A 54 4.71 2.98 -0.53
N ALA A 55 5.90 3.28 -0.03
CA ALA A 55 6.63 4.51 -0.29
C ALA A 55 7.14 4.56 -1.74
N TRP A 56 6.42 5.28 -2.62
CA TRP A 56 6.72 5.34 -4.05
C TRP A 56 8.06 6.03 -4.39
N GLN A 57 8.56 6.90 -3.51
CA GLN A 57 9.79 7.65 -3.71
C GLN A 57 11.03 6.75 -3.88
N TYR A 58 11.03 5.55 -3.31
CA TYR A 58 12.14 4.58 -3.40
C TYR A 58 12.05 3.65 -4.63
N GLY A 59 11.13 3.96 -5.55
CA GLY A 59 10.90 3.22 -6.79
C GLY A 59 10.15 1.90 -6.59
N PRO A 60 9.98 1.08 -7.63
CA PRO A 60 9.17 -0.14 -7.57
C PRO A 60 9.75 -1.19 -6.63
N CYS A 61 8.89 -1.91 -5.90
CA CYS A 61 9.25 -2.94 -4.92
C CYS A 61 8.94 -4.37 -5.37
N THR A 62 8.26 -4.54 -6.49
CA THR A 62 7.92 -5.85 -7.04
C THR A 62 9.09 -6.41 -7.85
N GLY A 63 9.24 -7.73 -7.84
CA GLY A 63 10.30 -8.44 -8.57
C GLY A 63 11.71 -8.35 -7.94
N ILE A 64 11.86 -7.72 -6.78
CA ILE A 64 13.12 -7.63 -6.02
C ILE A 64 12.86 -7.81 -4.53
N THR A 65 13.90 -8.19 -3.77
CA THR A 65 13.83 -8.23 -2.30
C THR A 65 13.80 -6.82 -1.71
N ARG A 66 13.30 -6.68 -0.46
CA ARG A 66 13.30 -5.39 0.25
C ARG A 66 14.71 -4.84 0.42
N LEU A 67 15.69 -5.70 0.68
CA LEU A 67 17.10 -5.31 0.84
C LEU A 67 17.70 -4.76 -0.47
N GLN A 68 17.41 -5.41 -1.60
CA GLN A 68 17.83 -4.91 -2.93
C GLN A 68 17.20 -3.55 -3.23
N ARG A 69 15.91 -3.37 -2.92
CA ARG A 69 15.23 -2.08 -3.09
C ARG A 69 15.87 -0.98 -2.24
N TRP A 70 16.18 -1.30 -0.98
CA TRP A 70 16.83 -0.38 -0.04
C TRP A 70 18.19 0.08 -0.56
N HIS A 71 19.06 -0.86 -0.97
CA HIS A 71 20.37 -0.50 -1.54
C HIS A 71 20.26 0.31 -2.83
N ARG A 72 19.27 0.05 -3.68
CA ARG A 72 19.04 0.85 -4.88
C ARG A 72 18.67 2.29 -4.52
N ALA A 73 17.76 2.47 -3.55
CA ALA A 73 17.38 3.80 -3.08
C ALA A 73 18.55 4.57 -2.46
N GLU A 74 19.39 3.89 -1.67
CA GLU A 74 20.62 4.46 -1.10
C GLU A 74 21.60 4.91 -2.20
N GLN A 75 21.84 4.06 -3.21
CA GLN A 75 22.70 4.39 -4.36
C GLN A 75 22.18 5.57 -5.18
N MET A 76 20.86 5.79 -5.19
CA MET A 76 20.22 6.94 -5.84
C MET A 76 20.21 8.20 -4.97
N GLY A 77 20.73 8.14 -3.74
CA GLY A 77 20.75 9.28 -2.81
C GLY A 77 19.37 9.65 -2.27
N LEU A 78 18.44 8.70 -2.22
CA LEU A 78 17.06 8.94 -1.76
C LEU A 78 16.90 8.83 -0.24
N GLU A 79 17.99 8.53 0.48
CA GLU A 79 18.01 8.42 1.95
C GLU A 79 16.91 7.49 2.51
N PRO A 80 16.89 6.19 2.14
CA PRO A 80 15.93 5.25 2.71
C PRO A 80 16.16 5.06 4.24
N PRO A 81 15.11 4.78 5.04
CA PRO A 81 15.24 4.68 6.50
C PRO A 81 16.21 3.58 6.92
N ALA A 82 17.12 3.86 7.86
CA ALA A 82 18.14 2.91 8.30
C ALA A 82 17.52 1.74 9.10
N GLU A 83 16.41 1.99 9.78
CA GLU A 83 15.65 1.04 10.57
C GLU A 83 15.17 -0.12 9.70
N VAL A 84 14.75 0.16 8.46
CA VAL A 84 14.34 -0.87 7.48
C VAL A 84 15.48 -1.86 7.26
N ARG A 85 16.70 -1.37 7.04
CA ARG A 85 17.87 -2.23 6.83
C ARG A 85 18.20 -3.05 8.08
N GLN A 86 18.11 -2.45 9.26
CA GLN A 86 18.37 -3.15 10.53
C GLN A 86 17.39 -4.31 10.72
N VAL A 87 16.09 -4.06 10.57
CA VAL A 87 15.04 -5.08 10.66
C VAL A 87 15.29 -6.22 9.66
N LEU A 88 15.64 -5.89 8.41
CA LEU A 88 15.94 -6.90 7.38
C LEU A 88 17.16 -7.78 7.72
N GLN A 89 18.15 -7.23 8.43
CA GLN A 89 19.34 -7.96 8.87
C GLN A 89 19.06 -8.87 10.07
N THR A 90 18.12 -8.51 10.93
CA THR A 90 17.69 -9.33 12.07
C THR A 90 16.94 -10.59 11.62
N HIS A 91 16.27 -10.54 10.47
CA HIS A 91 15.38 -11.61 9.97
C HIS A 91 15.80 -12.20 8.60
N PRO A 92 17.03 -12.72 8.41
CA PRO A 92 17.58 -13.06 7.10
C PRO A 92 16.85 -14.22 6.37
N GLY A 93 16.02 -14.99 7.08
CA GLY A 93 15.34 -16.17 6.54
C GLY A 93 13.82 -16.09 6.50
N ASP A 94 13.19 -15.03 7.02
CA ASP A 94 11.73 -14.92 7.05
C ASP A 94 11.20 -14.24 5.77
N PRO A 95 10.43 -14.95 4.92
CA PRO A 95 9.85 -14.38 3.70
C PRO A 95 9.00 -13.13 3.97
N ARG A 96 8.32 -13.06 5.12
CA ARG A 96 7.48 -11.91 5.50
C ARG A 96 8.28 -10.63 5.65
N PHE A 97 9.57 -10.75 6.00
CA PHE A 97 10.50 -9.64 6.14
C PHE A 97 11.27 -9.40 4.85
N GLN A 98 11.72 -10.44 4.16
CA GLN A 98 12.61 -10.31 3.01
C GLN A 98 11.91 -9.85 1.72
N TYR A 99 10.64 -10.18 1.53
CA TYR A 99 9.91 -9.91 0.29
C TYR A 99 8.83 -8.85 0.44
N SER A 100 8.50 -8.17 -0.67
CA SER A 100 7.49 -7.10 -0.68
C SER A 100 6.07 -7.64 -0.48
N LEU A 101 5.13 -6.76 -0.14
CA LEU A 101 3.71 -7.11 0.07
C LEU A 101 3.08 -7.96 -1.05
N TRP A 102 3.57 -7.80 -2.28
CA TRP A 102 2.98 -8.42 -3.47
C TRP A 102 3.74 -9.65 -3.98
N HIS A 103 4.72 -10.18 -3.23
CA HIS A 103 5.57 -11.28 -3.69
C HIS A 103 4.82 -12.61 -3.97
N VAL A 104 3.62 -12.77 -3.42
CA VAL A 104 2.77 -13.97 -3.62
C VAL A 104 1.89 -13.87 -4.87
N TYR A 105 1.75 -12.69 -5.46
CA TYR A 105 0.90 -12.50 -6.63
C TYR A 105 1.72 -12.65 -7.92
N PRO A 106 1.18 -13.33 -8.94
CA PRO A 106 1.81 -13.36 -10.25
C PRO A 106 1.89 -11.95 -10.83
N LEU A 107 3.05 -11.60 -11.39
CA LEU A 107 3.34 -10.34 -12.07
C LEU A 107 3.29 -10.51 -13.59
#